data_AF-A0A7V5KUS4-F1
#
_entry.id   AF-A0A7V5KUS4-F1
#
_cell.length_a   1.000
_cell.length_b   1.000
_cell.length_c   1.000
_cell.angle_alpha   90.00
_cell.angle_beta   90.00
_cell.angle_gamma   90.00
#
_symmetry.space_group_name_H-M   'P 1'
#
loop_
_entity.id
_entity.type
_entity.pdbx_description
1 polymer ?
#
loop_
_entity_poly.entity_id
_entity_poly.type
_entity_poly.pdbx_seq_one_letter_code
_entity_poly.pdbx_strand_id
1 'polypeptide(L)'
;MYCNQCEQTAKGIACTTIGVCGKKEDVADIEDLLIYALCGMSLFADEARKKGIVDEDMDRFLMEAVFSTLTNVDFDPERFIPMINKAVQLRDDLKTKVAAAGGKTDFDHPAANFTPASTVEELAKQGAELNFIQSLDKDE
;
A
#
# COMPACT_ATOMS: atom_id res chain seq x y z
N MET A 1 -5.14 8.98 -10.65
CA MET A 1 -4.53 9.68 -9.48
C MET A 1 -5.47 10.61 -8.70
N TYR A 2 -5.29 10.66 -7.36
CA TYR A 2 -5.68 11.76 -6.47
C TYR A 2 -4.66 11.85 -5.32
N CYS A 3 -3.85 12.91 -5.26
CA CYS A 3 -2.80 13.03 -4.24
C CYS A 3 -2.82 14.40 -3.56
N ASN A 4 -2.98 14.41 -2.23
CA ASN A 4 -3.08 15.61 -1.38
C ASN A 4 -2.03 15.66 -0.24
N GLN A 5 -1.00 14.79 -0.26
CA GLN A 5 -0.10 14.64 0.90
C GLN A 5 0.86 15.81 1.18
N CYS A 6 1.13 16.69 0.22
CA CYS A 6 2.10 17.77 0.36
C CYS A 6 1.44 19.15 0.32
N GLU A 7 2.08 20.16 0.92
CA GLU A 7 1.54 21.52 0.98
C GLU A 7 1.36 22.17 -0.41
N GLN A 8 2.15 21.75 -1.39
CA GLN A 8 2.17 22.33 -2.74
C GLN A 8 1.15 21.70 -3.71
N THR A 9 0.13 21.01 -3.21
CA THR A 9 -0.87 20.37 -4.07
C THR A 9 -1.57 21.38 -4.97
N ALA A 10 -2.01 20.93 -6.16
CA ALA A 10 -2.64 21.82 -7.11
C ALA A 10 -3.86 22.52 -6.48
N LYS A 11 -3.87 23.86 -6.55
CA LYS A 11 -4.90 24.74 -5.96
C LYS A 11 -5.06 24.61 -4.43
N GLY A 12 -4.10 24.01 -3.73
CA GLY A 12 -4.20 23.71 -2.30
C GLY A 12 -5.28 22.68 -1.96
N ILE A 13 -5.63 21.82 -2.93
CA ILE A 13 -6.66 20.78 -2.76
C ILE A 13 -6.01 19.41 -3.02
N ALA A 14 -5.78 19.07 -4.28
CA ALA A 14 -5.20 17.79 -4.69
C ALA A 14 -4.66 17.86 -6.11
N CYS A 15 -3.65 17.04 -6.40
CA CYS A 15 -3.20 16.78 -7.76
C CYS A 15 -4.03 15.64 -8.37
N THR A 16 -4.71 15.91 -9.49
CA THR A 16 -5.66 14.97 -10.14
C THR A 16 -5.31 14.62 -11.59
N THR A 17 -4.13 15.04 -12.09
CA THR A 17 -3.69 14.76 -13.46
C THR A 17 -2.18 14.60 -13.54
N ILE A 18 -1.44 15.49 -12.87
CA ILE A 18 -0.01 15.35 -12.61
C ILE A 18 0.29 16.03 -11.27
N GLY A 19 1.23 15.48 -10.50
CA GLY A 19 1.72 16.09 -9.27
C GLY A 19 2.51 17.37 -9.56
N VAL A 20 2.33 18.40 -8.73
CA VAL A 20 3.18 19.61 -8.77
C VAL A 20 4.67 19.27 -8.57
N CYS A 21 4.96 18.19 -7.83
CA CYS A 21 6.29 17.62 -7.66
C CYS A 21 6.82 16.86 -8.90
N GLY A 22 6.03 16.71 -9.97
CA GLY A 22 6.38 15.94 -11.15
C GLY A 22 5.96 14.48 -11.13
N LYS A 23 5.36 13.98 -10.04
CA LYS A 23 4.80 12.62 -9.97
C LYS A 23 3.72 12.43 -11.02
N LYS A 24 3.88 11.41 -11.87
CA LYS A 24 2.91 11.04 -12.91
C LYS A 24 1.74 10.26 -12.32
N GLU A 25 0.65 10.18 -13.08
CA GLU A 25 -0.57 9.50 -12.66
C GLU A 25 -0.35 8.02 -12.34
N ASP A 26 0.34 7.30 -13.22
CA ASP A 26 0.70 5.88 -13.05
C ASP A 26 1.48 5.62 -11.76
N VAL A 27 2.48 6.43 -11.47
CA VAL A 27 3.27 6.33 -10.23
C VAL A 27 2.41 6.62 -9.00
N ALA A 28 1.55 7.64 -9.05
CA ALA A 28 0.66 7.95 -7.94
C ALA A 28 -0.31 6.81 -7.63
N ASP A 29 -0.90 6.20 -8.67
CA ASP A 29 -1.84 5.09 -8.51
C ASP A 29 -1.12 3.81 -8.00
N ILE A 30 0.12 3.58 -8.42
CA ILE A 30 0.95 2.46 -7.91
C ILE A 30 1.37 2.68 -6.44
N GLU A 31 1.70 3.91 -6.04
CA GLU A 31 1.98 4.23 -4.63
C GLU A 31 0.74 4.00 -3.76
N ASP A 32 -0.46 4.38 -4.22
CA ASP A 32 -1.72 4.07 -3.55
C ASP A 32 -1.94 2.56 -3.41
N LEU A 33 -1.65 1.79 -4.47
CA LEU A 33 -1.74 0.33 -4.45
C LEU A 33 -0.77 -0.31 -3.46
N LEU A 34 0.46 0.23 -3.34
CA LEU A 34 1.42 -0.23 -2.34
C LEU A 34 0.90 0.00 -0.92
N ILE A 35 0.39 1.20 -0.61
CA ILE A 35 -0.20 1.46 0.71
C ILE A 35 -1.38 0.52 0.98
N TYR A 36 -2.25 0.32 -0.01
CA TYR A 36 -3.37 -0.62 0.10
C TYR A 36 -2.91 -2.06 0.40
N ALA A 37 -1.87 -2.56 -0.28
CA ALA A 37 -1.28 -3.87 0.01
C ALA A 37 -0.69 -3.95 1.43
N LEU A 38 -0.02 -2.89 1.88
CA LEU A 38 0.52 -2.78 3.25
C LEU A 38 -0.59 -2.75 4.31
N CYS A 39 -1.75 -2.14 4.04
CA CYS A 39 -2.93 -2.26 4.91
C CYS A 39 -3.36 -3.73 5.04
N GLY A 40 -3.41 -4.47 3.93
CA GLY A 40 -3.69 -5.91 3.93
C GLY A 40 -2.70 -6.72 4.78
N MET A 41 -1.40 -6.46 4.62
CA MET A 41 -0.33 -7.05 5.45
C MET A 41 -0.50 -6.70 6.94
N SER A 42 -0.85 -5.46 7.24
CA SER A 42 -0.96 -4.95 8.61
C SER A 42 -2.09 -5.60 9.42
N LEU A 43 -3.16 -6.05 8.77
CA LEU A 43 -4.24 -6.80 9.43
C LEU A 43 -3.71 -8.09 10.08
N PHE A 44 -2.88 -8.83 9.37
CA PHE A 44 -2.27 -10.05 9.87
C PHE A 44 -1.10 -9.76 10.81
N ALA A 45 -0.35 -8.68 10.60
CA ALA A 45 0.71 -8.26 11.51
C ALA A 45 0.16 -7.87 12.90
N ASP A 46 -0.98 -7.17 12.96
CA ASP A 46 -1.67 -6.85 14.22
C ASP A 46 -2.10 -8.12 14.97
N GLU A 47 -2.74 -9.05 14.25
CA GLU A 47 -3.16 -10.32 14.85
C GLU A 47 -1.96 -11.19 15.28
N ALA A 48 -0.89 -11.22 14.48
CA ALA A 48 0.36 -11.90 14.80
C ALA A 48 0.94 -11.40 16.13
N ARG A 49 0.96 -10.08 16.35
CA ARG A 49 1.43 -9.49 17.61
C ARG A 49 0.62 -9.93 18.82
N LYS A 50 -0.71 -10.07 18.69
CA LYS A 50 -1.57 -10.62 19.78
C LYS A 50 -1.24 -12.07 20.13
N LYS A 51 -0.60 -12.79 19.22
CA LYS A 51 -0.11 -14.16 19.42
C LYS A 51 1.37 -14.23 19.80
N GLY A 52 2.02 -13.09 20.05
CA GLY A 52 3.44 -13.03 20.38
C GLY A 52 4.37 -13.31 19.21
N ILE A 53 3.88 -13.23 17.97
CA ILE A 53 4.66 -13.40 16.76
C ILE A 53 5.14 -12.01 16.31
N VAL A 54 6.46 -11.81 16.31
CA VAL A 54 7.12 -10.58 15.85
C VAL A 54 8.08 -10.93 14.74
N ASP A 55 8.08 -10.13 13.68
CA ASP A 55 8.91 -10.30 12.50
C ASP A 55 9.59 -8.96 12.19
N GLU A 56 10.82 -8.79 12.67
CA GLU A 56 11.55 -7.51 12.60
C GLU A 56 11.88 -7.11 11.14
N ASP A 57 12.10 -8.08 10.26
CA ASP A 57 12.36 -7.82 8.84
C ASP A 57 11.11 -7.32 8.13
N MET A 58 9.94 -7.83 8.49
CA MET A 58 8.64 -7.30 8.03
C MET A 58 8.42 -5.88 8.55
N ASP A 59 8.69 -5.62 9.83
CA ASP A 59 8.54 -4.29 10.43
C ASP A 59 9.45 -3.26 9.75
N ARG A 60 10.69 -3.64 9.47
CA ARG A 60 11.62 -2.81 8.69
C ARG A 60 11.12 -2.58 7.27
N PHE A 61 10.66 -3.63 6.59
CA PHE A 61 10.12 -3.52 5.24
C PHE A 61 8.91 -2.58 5.18
N LEU A 62 7.99 -2.64 6.16
CA LEU A 62 6.85 -1.73 6.25
C LEU A 62 7.32 -0.27 6.24
N MET A 63 8.33 0.06 7.05
CA MET A 63 8.90 1.41 7.10
C MET A 63 9.56 1.81 5.79
N GLU A 64 10.34 0.93 5.16
CA GLU A 64 10.98 1.19 3.86
C GLU A 64 9.93 1.41 2.75
N ALA A 65 8.86 0.61 2.73
CA ALA A 65 7.80 0.70 1.74
C ALA A 65 6.97 1.99 1.92
N VAL A 66 6.57 2.35 3.14
CA VAL A 66 5.90 3.64 3.41
C VAL A 66 6.80 4.82 3.08
N PHE A 67 8.10 4.73 3.38
CA PHE A 67 9.03 5.82 3.07
C PHE A 67 9.14 6.07 1.56
N SER A 68 9.03 5.01 0.74
CA SER A 68 9.11 5.12 -0.71
C SER A 68 7.96 5.93 -1.35
N THR A 69 6.82 6.07 -0.66
CA THR A 69 5.64 6.80 -1.16
C THR A 69 5.60 8.28 -0.72
N LEU A 70 6.60 8.71 0.07
CA LEU A 70 6.69 10.10 0.50
C LEU A 70 7.08 11.01 -0.67
N THR A 71 6.70 12.28 -0.54
CA THR A 71 6.94 13.30 -1.57
C THR A 71 8.43 13.41 -1.90
N ASN A 72 8.75 13.27 -3.19
CA ASN A 72 10.11 13.35 -3.77
C ASN A 72 11.08 12.22 -3.35
N VAL A 73 10.58 11.05 -2.93
CA VAL A 73 11.45 9.92 -2.58
C VAL A 73 11.71 9.00 -3.77
N ASP A 74 10.67 8.47 -4.41
CA ASP A 74 10.82 7.51 -5.51
C ASP A 74 9.75 7.72 -6.59
N PHE A 75 10.18 7.88 -7.85
CA PHE A 75 9.29 8.02 -9.00
C PHE A 75 9.53 6.94 -10.06
N ASP A 76 10.29 5.88 -9.73
CA ASP A 76 10.52 4.76 -10.65
C ASP A 76 9.41 3.70 -10.49
N PRO A 77 8.48 3.56 -11.46
CA PRO A 77 7.37 2.63 -11.35
C PRO A 77 7.80 1.17 -11.21
N GLU A 78 8.95 0.79 -11.78
CA GLU A 78 9.47 -0.59 -11.74
C GLU A 78 9.91 -0.99 -10.33
N ARG A 79 10.29 -0.04 -9.48
CA ARG A 79 10.71 -0.31 -8.09
C ARG A 79 9.55 -0.74 -7.20
N PHE A 80 8.32 -0.37 -7.53
CA PHE A 80 7.15 -0.70 -6.73
C PHE A 80 6.63 -2.12 -6.98
N ILE A 81 6.89 -2.71 -8.16
CA ILE A 81 6.51 -4.11 -8.46
C ILE A 81 7.04 -5.09 -7.40
N PRO A 82 8.37 -5.15 -7.12
CA PRO A 82 8.88 -6.07 -6.12
C PRO A 82 8.42 -5.71 -4.70
N MET A 83 8.15 -4.43 -4.40
CA MET A 83 7.63 -4.02 -3.08
C MET A 83 6.20 -4.51 -2.87
N ILE A 84 5.31 -4.32 -3.83
CA ILE A 84 3.92 -4.80 -3.75
C ILE A 84 3.88 -6.31 -3.62
N ASN A 85 4.67 -7.02 -4.44
CA ASN A 85 4.77 -8.49 -4.35
C ASN A 85 5.31 -8.94 -2.99
N LYS A 86 6.32 -8.25 -2.45
CA LYS A 86 6.86 -8.56 -1.12
C LYS A 86 5.84 -8.31 -0.01
N ALA A 87 5.05 -7.24 -0.09
CA ALA A 87 3.97 -6.97 0.88
C ALA A 87 2.92 -8.09 0.89
N VAL A 88 2.53 -8.58 -0.28
CA VAL A 88 1.57 -9.68 -0.44
C VAL A 88 2.16 -11.01 0.05
N GLN A 89 3.43 -11.29 -0.26
CA GLN A 89 4.12 -12.47 0.26
C GLN A 89 4.18 -12.46 1.80
N LEU A 90 4.60 -11.35 2.40
CA LEU A 90 4.68 -11.22 3.87
C LEU A 90 3.30 -11.33 4.53
N ARG A 91 2.26 -10.78 3.90
CA ARG A 91 0.86 -10.97 4.34
C ARG A 91 0.50 -12.45 4.40
N ASP A 92 0.78 -13.22 3.35
CA ASP A 92 0.40 -14.63 3.25
C ASP A 92 1.21 -15.52 4.22
N ASP A 93 2.49 -15.17 4.43
CA ASP A 93 3.34 -15.81 5.43
C ASP A 93 2.81 -15.54 6.85
N LEU A 94 2.44 -14.29 7.16
CA LEU A 94 1.83 -13.92 8.44
C LEU A 94 0.49 -14.62 8.63
N LYS A 95 -0.36 -14.68 7.60
CA LYS A 95 -1.64 -15.42 7.64
C LYS A 95 -1.43 -16.87 8.03
N THR A 96 -0.42 -17.53 7.47
CA THR A 96 -0.05 -18.91 7.82
C THR A 96 0.41 -19.03 9.28
N LYS A 97 1.32 -18.14 9.73
CA LYS A 97 1.81 -18.12 11.12
C LYS A 97 0.67 -17.87 12.12
N VAL A 98 -0.22 -16.92 11.81
CA VAL A 98 -1.39 -16.56 12.62
C VAL A 98 -2.37 -17.72 12.72
N ALA A 99 -2.67 -18.40 11.60
CA ALA A 99 -3.53 -19.58 11.60
C ALA A 99 -2.96 -20.70 12.49
N ALA A 100 -1.65 -20.97 12.40
CA ALA A 100 -0.98 -21.97 13.22
C ALA A 100 -1.04 -21.64 14.72
N ALA A 101 -1.07 -20.35 15.08
CA ALA A 101 -1.22 -19.88 16.46
C ALA A 101 -2.69 -19.70 16.91
N GLY A 102 -3.66 -20.15 16.11
CA GLY A 102 -5.09 -20.02 16.42
C GLY A 102 -5.57 -18.57 16.47
N GLY A 103 -5.01 -17.70 15.63
CA GLY A 103 -5.45 -16.31 15.46
C GLY A 103 -6.45 -16.12 14.34
N LYS A 104 -7.02 -14.92 14.29
CA LYS A 104 -7.98 -14.51 13.27
C LYS A 104 -7.33 -14.43 11.89
N THR A 105 -7.94 -15.05 10.87
CA THR A 105 -7.46 -14.95 9.47
C THR A 105 -8.54 -14.57 8.46
N ASP A 106 -9.78 -14.43 8.93
CA ASP A 106 -10.98 -14.05 8.19
C ASP A 106 -11.26 -12.56 8.37
N PHE A 107 -10.46 -11.72 7.71
CA PHE A 107 -10.69 -10.29 7.67
C PHE A 107 -11.64 -9.92 6.51
N ASP A 108 -12.67 -9.13 6.80
CA ASP A 108 -13.64 -8.64 5.81
C ASP A 108 -13.04 -7.59 4.87
N HIS A 109 -11.92 -6.97 5.27
CA HIS A 109 -11.28 -5.92 4.49
C HIS A 109 -10.71 -6.50 3.18
N PRO A 110 -11.05 -5.97 1.98
CA PRO A 110 -10.66 -6.56 0.70
C PRO A 110 -9.14 -6.71 0.51
N ALA A 111 -8.33 -5.81 1.07
CA ALA A 111 -6.86 -5.91 1.01
C ALA A 111 -6.28 -7.20 1.61
N ALA A 112 -7.02 -7.87 2.52
CA ALA A 112 -6.59 -9.12 3.13
C ALA A 112 -6.44 -10.27 2.11
N ASN A 113 -7.09 -10.17 0.95
CA ASN A 113 -7.05 -11.16 -0.12
C ASN A 113 -6.67 -10.54 -1.48
N PHE A 114 -6.05 -9.35 -1.48
CA PHE A 114 -5.58 -8.69 -2.69
C PHE A 114 -4.51 -9.51 -3.43
N THR A 115 -4.56 -9.51 -4.76
CA THR A 115 -3.56 -10.15 -5.62
C THR A 115 -3.04 -9.13 -6.63
N PRO A 116 -1.72 -8.90 -6.69
CA PRO A 116 -1.14 -7.91 -7.59
C PRO A 116 -1.07 -8.43 -9.02
N ALA A 117 -1.22 -7.53 -9.98
CA ALA A 117 -0.90 -7.78 -11.38
C ALA A 117 0.62 -7.86 -11.59
N SER A 118 1.05 -8.21 -12.82
CA SER A 118 2.46 -8.50 -13.12
C SER A 118 3.20 -7.36 -13.82
N THR A 119 2.50 -6.34 -14.32
CA THR A 119 3.09 -5.24 -15.09
C THR A 119 2.79 -3.89 -14.44
N VAL A 120 3.65 -2.89 -14.70
CA VAL A 120 3.42 -1.50 -14.26
C VAL A 120 2.04 -1.00 -14.66
N GLU A 121 1.64 -1.20 -15.92
CA GLU A 121 0.37 -0.71 -16.46
C GLU A 121 -0.83 -1.31 -15.72
N GLU A 122 -0.83 -2.62 -15.50
CA GLU A 122 -1.92 -3.30 -14.82
C GLU A 122 -1.96 -2.97 -13.31
N LEU A 123 -0.80 -2.79 -12.67
CA LEU A 123 -0.72 -2.36 -11.27
C LEU A 123 -1.25 -0.92 -11.13
N ALA A 124 -0.86 0.00 -12.00
CA ALA A 124 -1.40 1.36 -12.01
C ALA A 124 -2.93 1.33 -12.17
N LYS A 125 -3.45 0.47 -13.05
CA LYS A 125 -4.89 0.28 -13.20
C LYS A 125 -5.56 -0.25 -11.92
N GLN A 126 -4.97 -1.26 -11.27
CA GLN A 126 -5.47 -1.76 -9.98
C GLN A 126 -5.49 -0.65 -8.91
N GLY A 127 -4.44 0.18 -8.86
CA GLY A 127 -4.36 1.32 -7.95
C GLY A 127 -5.43 2.37 -8.22
N ALA A 128 -5.61 2.75 -9.49
CA ALA A 128 -6.61 3.74 -9.90
C ALA A 128 -8.05 3.28 -9.56
N GLU A 129 -8.36 2.00 -9.74
CA GLU A 129 -9.67 1.42 -9.43
C GLU A 129 -10.04 1.52 -7.94
N LEU A 130 -9.04 1.57 -7.04
CA LEU A 130 -9.29 1.71 -5.60
C LEU A 130 -9.94 3.05 -5.25
N ASN A 131 -9.67 4.12 -6.01
CA ASN A 131 -9.97 5.51 -5.61
C ASN A 131 -9.54 5.77 -4.16
N PHE A 132 -8.35 5.30 -3.80
CA PHE A 132 -8.01 4.98 -2.41
C PHE A 132 -8.12 6.18 -1.47
N ILE A 133 -7.37 7.25 -1.73
CA ILE A 133 -7.39 8.47 -0.90
C ILE A 133 -8.80 9.07 -0.79
N GLN A 134 -9.53 9.11 -1.91
CA GLN A 134 -10.89 9.65 -1.94
C GLN A 134 -11.91 8.76 -1.19
N SER A 135 -11.61 7.48 -1.00
CA SER A 135 -12.46 6.54 -0.25
C SER A 135 -12.21 6.59 1.26
N LEU A 136 -11.02 7.04 1.66
CA LEU A 136 -10.62 7.16 3.07
C LEU A 136 -11.16 8.44 3.71
N ASP A 137 -11.27 9.51 2.92
CA ASP A 137 -11.60 10.83 3.44
C ASP A 137 -13.11 11.09 3.44
N LYS A 138 -13.71 11.01 4.63
CA LYS A 138 -15.09 11.45 4.86
C LYS A 138 -15.18 12.75 5.66
N ASP A 139 -14.04 13.24 6.16
CA ASP A 139 -13.96 14.27 7.20
C ASP A 139 -13.16 15.53 6.77
N GLU A 140 -12.71 15.64 5.51
CA GLU A 140 -12.36 16.92 4.86
C GLU A 140 -13.49 17.52 4.00
#